data_AF-A0A1Q5LKN1-F1
#
_entry.id   AF-A0A1Q5LKN1-F1
#
_cell.length_a   1.000
_cell.length_b   1.000
_cell.length_c   1.000
_cell.angle_alpha   90.00
_cell.angle_beta   90.00
_cell.angle_gamma   90.00
#
_symmetry.space_group_name_H-M   'P 1'
#
loop_
_entity.id
_entity.type
_entity.pdbx_description
1 polymer ?
#
loop_
_entity_poly.entity_id
_entity_poly.type
_entity_poly.pdbx_seq_one_letter_code
_entity_poly.pdbx_strand_id
1 'polypeptide(L)'
;MRGTERVLYASGLPACWAAAYDALRPADALTRAVRHTAGSLDRMPTGYRWATVAALRLFPAAFYALTRRWPRSASPEEIRRALARLRALPGFGELLRATTALALYGALDGVTSRAVRPKEGAL
;
A
#
# COMPACT_ATOMS: atom_id res chain seq x y z
N MET A 1 11.39 4.50 11.20
CA MET A 1 10.03 4.26 10.70
C MET A 1 9.03 5.12 11.47
N ARG A 2 8.32 6.01 10.77
CA ARG A 2 7.28 6.88 11.34
C ARG A 2 6.10 6.04 11.86
N GLY A 3 5.24 6.61 12.72
CA GLY A 3 4.14 5.87 13.36
C GLY A 3 3.20 5.21 12.36
N THR A 4 2.80 5.93 11.31
CA THR A 4 1.87 5.42 10.28
C THR A 4 2.51 4.40 9.35
N GLU A 5 3.81 4.51 9.04
CA GLU A 5 4.55 3.46 8.33
C GLU A 5 4.53 2.14 9.12
N ARG A 6 4.72 2.20 10.46
CA ARG A 6 4.61 1.03 11.33
C ARG A 6 3.23 0.39 11.25
N VAL A 7 2.17 1.18 11.28
CA VAL A 7 0.79 0.69 11.17
C VAL A 7 0.56 0.03 9.80
N LEU A 8 1.02 0.64 8.71
CA LEU A 8 0.92 0.06 7.36
C LEU A 8 1.64 -1.29 7.28
N TYR A 9 2.90 -1.38 7.72
CA TYR A 9 3.60 -2.66 7.71
C TYR A 9 2.91 -3.69 8.62
N ALA A 10 2.47 -3.30 9.81
CA ALA A 10 1.76 -4.19 10.75
C ALA A 10 0.46 -4.73 10.15
N SER A 11 -0.25 -3.94 9.34
CA SER A 11 -1.45 -4.40 8.64
C SER A 11 -1.18 -5.49 7.60
N GLY A 12 0.06 -5.64 7.13
CA GLY A 12 0.40 -6.55 6.03
C GLY A 12 -0.05 -6.05 4.65
N LEU A 13 -0.66 -4.87 4.57
CA LEU A 13 -1.11 -4.27 3.32
C LEU A 13 0.01 -4.08 2.27
N PRO A 14 1.27 -3.74 2.63
CA PRO A 14 2.37 -3.70 1.65
C PRO A 14 2.66 -5.06 0.99
N ALA A 15 2.55 -6.17 1.73
CA ALA A 15 2.70 -7.50 1.15
C ALA A 15 1.53 -7.80 0.18
N CYS A 16 0.31 -7.39 0.56
CA CYS A 16 -0.85 -7.51 -0.31
C CYS A 16 -0.69 -6.73 -1.61
N TRP A 17 -0.13 -5.52 -1.55
CA TRP A 17 0.14 -4.71 -2.74
C TRP A 17 1.17 -5.35 -3.66
N ALA A 18 2.32 -5.77 -3.12
CA ALA A 18 3.38 -6.39 -3.92
C ALA A 18 2.94 -7.68 -4.62
N ALA A 19 2.00 -8.43 -4.00
CA ALA A 19 1.41 -9.62 -4.59
C ALA A 19 0.29 -9.34 -5.61
N ALA A 20 -0.39 -8.20 -5.51
CA ALA A 20 -1.52 -7.85 -6.38
C ALA A 20 -1.16 -6.92 -7.54
N TYR A 21 -0.04 -6.18 -7.44
CA TYR A 21 0.37 -5.18 -8.42
C TYR A 21 1.85 -5.32 -8.77
N ASP A 22 2.14 -5.68 -10.03
CA ASP A 22 3.51 -5.88 -10.49
C ASP A 22 4.39 -4.64 -10.32
N ALA A 23 3.82 -3.44 -10.48
CA ALA A 23 4.50 -2.16 -10.26
C ALA A 23 5.02 -1.98 -8.83
N LEU A 24 4.45 -2.69 -7.86
CA LEU A 24 4.79 -2.63 -6.44
C LEU A 24 5.62 -3.84 -5.97
N ARG A 25 5.90 -4.79 -6.86
CA ARG A 25 6.72 -5.97 -6.55
C ARG A 25 8.19 -5.65 -6.25
N PRO A 26 8.86 -4.70 -6.94
CA PRO A 26 10.24 -4.33 -6.60
C PRO A 26 10.33 -3.68 -5.21
N ALA A 27 11.33 -4.07 -4.42
CA ALA A 27 11.48 -3.61 -3.02
C ALA A 27 11.61 -2.08 -2.88
N ASP A 28 12.33 -1.44 -3.80
CA ASP A 28 12.48 0.02 -3.80
C ASP A 28 11.16 0.74 -4.13
N ALA A 29 10.40 0.21 -5.10
CA ALA A 29 9.09 0.75 -5.47
C ALA A 29 8.11 0.62 -4.31
N LEU A 30 8.09 -0.53 -3.64
CA LEU A 30 7.26 -0.76 -2.47
C LEU A 30 7.63 0.17 -1.30
N THR A 31 8.93 0.38 -1.06
CA THR A 31 9.40 1.28 0.01
C THR A 31 8.93 2.73 -0.25
N ARG A 32 9.04 3.21 -1.49
CA ARG A 32 8.52 4.55 -1.86
C ARG A 32 7.01 4.62 -1.73
N ALA A 33 6.29 3.61 -2.21
CA ALA A 33 4.84 3.51 -2.08
C ALA A 33 4.39 3.60 -0.62
N VAL A 34 5.05 2.89 0.29
CA VAL A 34 4.74 2.94 1.73
C VAL A 34 5.03 4.31 2.31
N ARG A 35 6.19 4.91 2.01
CA ARG A 35 6.55 6.25 2.51
C ARG A 35 5.57 7.32 2.02
N HIS A 36 5.23 7.31 0.73
CA HIS A 36 4.27 8.22 0.15
C HIS A 36 2.90 8.07 0.81
N THR A 37 2.39 6.83 0.89
CA THR A 37 1.09 6.55 1.50
C THR A 37 1.07 7.00 2.96
N ALA A 38 2.10 6.64 3.75
CA ALA A 38 2.20 7.05 5.15
C ALA A 38 2.23 8.58 5.30
N GLY A 39 3.01 9.28 4.46
CA GLY A 39 3.08 10.74 4.45
C GLY A 39 1.74 11.39 4.08
N SER A 40 0.99 10.81 3.14
CA SER A 40 -0.34 11.29 2.77
C SER A 40 -1.37 11.07 3.88
N LEU A 41 -1.32 9.91 4.56
CA LEU A 41 -2.16 9.63 5.72
C LEU A 41 -1.82 10.53 6.93
N ASP A 42 -0.54 10.85 7.14
CA ASP A 42 -0.11 11.73 8.23
C ASP A 42 -0.59 13.19 8.06
N ARG A 43 -0.90 13.61 6.83
CA ARG A 43 -1.46 14.94 6.51
C ARG A 43 -2.99 15.02 6.62
N MET A 44 -3.67 13.90 6.84
CA MET A 44 -5.13 13.90 6.98
C MET A 44 -5.57 14.60 8.27
N PRO A 45 -6.77 15.22 8.29
CA PRO A 45 -7.36 15.72 9.52
C PRO A 45 -7.47 14.60 10.56
N THR A 46 -7.30 14.94 11.84
CA THR A 46 -7.13 13.98 12.94
C THR A 46 -8.24 12.91 12.99
N GLY A 47 -9.50 13.26 12.75
CA GLY A 47 -10.62 12.31 12.73
C GLY A 47 -10.47 11.23 11.65
N TYR A 48 -10.16 11.62 10.42
CA TYR A 48 -9.92 10.68 9.31
C TYR A 48 -8.68 9.83 9.53
N ARG A 49 -7.64 10.40 10.15
CA ARG A 49 -6.43 9.67 10.50
C ARG A 49 -6.71 8.54 11.49
N TRP A 50 -7.49 8.78 12.55
CA TRP A 50 -7.88 7.74 13.50
C TRP A 50 -8.71 6.64 12.85
N ALA A 51 -9.71 7.00 12.04
CA ALA A 51 -10.52 6.04 11.31
C ALA A 51 -9.66 5.15 10.40
N THR A 52 -8.71 5.75 9.68
CA THR A 52 -7.79 5.01 8.81
C THR A 52 -6.87 4.08 9.59
N VAL A 53 -6.29 4.54 10.69
CA VAL A 53 -5.44 3.71 11.56
C VAL A 53 -6.23 2.54 12.13
N ALA A 54 -7.48 2.76 12.57
CA ALA A 54 -8.35 1.70 13.07
C ALA A 54 -8.64 0.67 11.96
N ALA A 55 -8.96 1.12 10.75
CA ALA A 55 -9.24 0.23 9.63
C ALA A 55 -7.99 -0.57 9.20
N LEU A 56 -6.80 0.05 9.21
CA LEU A 56 -5.52 -0.65 8.96
C LEU A 56 -5.21 -1.69 10.03
N ARG A 57 -5.54 -1.43 11.30
CA ARG A 57 -5.39 -2.42 12.39
C ARG A 57 -6.39 -3.57 12.28
N LEU A 58 -7.59 -3.30 11.76
CA LEU A 58 -8.62 -4.33 11.55
C LEU A 58 -8.37 -5.17 10.30
N PHE A 59 -7.67 -4.63 9.30
CA PHE A 59 -7.43 -5.29 8.02
C PHE A 59 -6.86 -6.71 8.13
N PRO A 60 -5.83 -7.02 8.95
CA PRO A 60 -5.34 -8.39 9.12
C PRO A 60 -6.42 -9.37 9.56
N ALA A 61 -7.31 -8.96 10.49
CA ALA A 61 -8.38 -9.80 10.99
C ALA A 61 -9.48 -10.01 9.95
N ALA A 62 -9.84 -8.97 9.19
CA ALA A 62 -10.78 -9.07 8.08
C ALA A 62 -10.24 -9.99 6.97
N PHE A 63 -8.95 -9.88 6.64
CA PHE A 63 -8.27 -10.77 5.70
C PHE A 63 -8.28 -12.23 6.20
N TYR A 64 -7.96 -12.44 7.48
CA TYR A 64 -7.97 -13.76 8.09
C TYR A 64 -9.37 -14.39 8.10
N ALA A 65 -10.42 -13.62 8.37
CA ALA A 65 -11.79 -14.11 8.34
C ALA A 65 -12.20 -14.68 6.96
N LEU A 66 -11.67 -14.09 5.87
CA LEU A 66 -11.99 -14.52 4.50
C LEU A 66 -11.12 -15.66 3.96
N THR A 67 -9.88 -15.79 4.46
CA THR A 67 -8.86 -16.69 3.89
C THR A 67 -8.37 -17.76 4.85
N ARG A 68 -8.62 -17.60 6.16
CA ARG A 68 -8.01 -18.38 7.25
C ARG A 68 -6.48 -18.33 7.27
N ARG A 69 -5.88 -17.35 6.58
CA ARG A 69 -4.44 -17.10 6.52
C ARG A 69 -4.15 -15.65 6.87
N TRP A 70 -2.98 -15.38 7.43
CA TRP A 70 -2.53 -14.01 7.63
C TRP A 70 -2.00 -13.42 6.33
N PRO A 71 -2.14 -12.09 6.09
CA PRO A 71 -1.70 -11.44 4.86
C PRO A 71 -0.25 -11.77 4.44
N ARG A 72 0.66 -11.87 5.41
CA ARG A 72 2.09 -12.14 5.17
C ARG A 72 2.40 -13.61 4.87
N SER A 73 1.49 -14.53 5.19
CA SER A 73 1.65 -15.97 5.00
C SER A 73 0.82 -16.54 3.86
N ALA A 74 -0.04 -15.70 3.26
CA ALA A 74 -0.93 -16.11 2.18
C ALA A 74 -0.18 -16.13 0.85
N SER A 75 -0.55 -17.06 -0.03
CA SER A 75 -0.08 -17.08 -1.40
C SER A 75 -0.57 -15.84 -2.17
N PRO A 76 0.13 -15.43 -3.25
CA PRO A 76 -0.32 -14.31 -4.07
C PRO A 76 -1.75 -14.47 -4.60
N GLU A 77 -2.15 -15.70 -4.92
CA GLU A 77 -3.50 -16.00 -5.41
C GLU A 77 -4.59 -15.85 -4.33
N GLU A 78 -4.30 -16.26 -3.09
CA GLU A 78 -5.20 -16.01 -1.96
C GLU A 78 -5.30 -14.52 -1.65
N ILE A 79 -4.18 -13.78 -1.72
CA ILE A 79 -4.16 -12.33 -1.54
C ILE A 79 -5.05 -11.65 -2.57
N ARG A 80 -4.90 -11.97 -3.86
CA ARG A 80 -5.70 -11.35 -4.93
C ARG A 80 -7.20 -11.59 -4.72
N ARG A 81 -7.59 -12.83 -4.43
CA ARG A 81 -8.98 -13.19 -4.14
C ARG A 81 -9.53 -12.49 -2.89
N ALA A 82 -8.73 -12.42 -1.83
CA ALA A 82 -9.11 -11.74 -0.59
C ALA A 82 -9.30 -10.23 -0.81
N LEU A 83 -8.37 -9.58 -1.50
CA LEU A 83 -8.50 -8.16 -1.83
C LEU A 83 -9.73 -7.88 -2.69
N ALA A 84 -10.05 -8.74 -3.66
CA ALA A 84 -11.27 -8.60 -4.47
C ALA A 84 -12.53 -8.65 -3.58
N ARG A 85 -12.59 -9.59 -2.64
CA ARG A 85 -13.71 -9.71 -1.68
C ARG A 85 -13.79 -8.54 -0.71
N LEU A 86 -12.65 -8.13 -0.13
CA LEU A 86 -12.59 -6.98 0.79
C LEU A 86 -12.99 -5.67 0.09
N ARG A 87 -12.69 -5.54 -1.20
CA ARG A 87 -13.11 -4.38 -1.99
C ARG A 87 -14.61 -4.28 -2.21
N ALA A 88 -15.32 -5.41 -2.16
CA ALA A 88 -16.78 -5.44 -2.23
C ALA A 88 -17.45 -5.05 -0.91
N LEU A 89 -16.71 -4.98 0.20
CA LEU A 89 -17.26 -4.58 1.50
C LEU A 89 -17.29 -3.05 1.64
N PRO A 90 -18.41 -2.47 2.10
CA PRO A 90 -18.46 -1.05 2.42
C PRO A 90 -17.41 -0.70 3.48
N GLY A 91 -16.76 0.45 3.33
CA GLY A 91 -15.63 0.88 4.18
C GLY A 91 -14.27 0.36 3.72
N PHE A 92 -14.09 -0.96 3.59
CA PHE A 92 -12.82 -1.53 3.10
C PHE A 92 -12.58 -1.25 1.63
N GLY A 93 -13.63 -1.23 0.80
CA GLY A 93 -13.53 -0.86 -0.61
C GLY A 93 -12.85 0.50 -0.82
N GLU A 94 -13.33 1.53 -0.11
CA GLU A 94 -12.79 2.88 -0.25
C GLU A 94 -11.38 3.00 0.33
N LEU A 95 -11.15 2.42 1.51
CA LEU A 95 -9.80 2.38 2.10
C LEU A 95 -8.79 1.73 1.15
N LEU A 96 -9.12 0.55 0.60
CA LEU A 96 -8.23 -0.18 -0.29
C LEU A 96 -8.04 0.57 -1.60
N ARG A 97 -9.08 1.21 -2.14
CA ARG A 97 -8.98 2.03 -3.35
C ARG A 97 -8.04 3.21 -3.14
N ALA A 98 -8.27 4.01 -2.09
CA ALA A 98 -7.48 5.19 -1.79
C ALA A 98 -6.02 4.85 -1.49
N THR A 99 -5.78 3.86 -0.62
CA THR A 99 -4.42 3.49 -0.23
C THR A 99 -3.65 2.79 -1.36
N THR A 100 -4.31 1.98 -2.20
CA THR A 100 -3.67 1.44 -3.40
C THR A 100 -3.33 2.54 -4.42
N ALA A 101 -4.21 3.52 -4.63
CA ALA A 101 -3.92 4.64 -5.53
C ALA A 101 -2.69 5.44 -5.05
N LEU A 102 -2.62 5.75 -3.75
CA LEU A 102 -1.46 6.40 -3.14
C LEU A 102 -0.18 5.56 -3.24
N ALA A 103 -0.28 4.25 -3.06
CA ALA A 103 0.85 3.35 -3.19
C ALA A 103 1.39 3.32 -4.63
N LEU A 104 0.51 3.20 -5.62
CA LEU A 104 0.88 3.23 -7.04
C LEU A 104 1.49 4.57 -7.43
N TYR A 105 0.90 5.68 -6.98
CA TYR A 105 1.45 7.01 -7.22
C TYR A 105 2.84 7.17 -6.57
N GLY A 106 2.98 6.78 -5.30
CA GLY A 106 4.25 6.81 -4.59
C GLY A 106 5.35 5.92 -5.20
N ALA A 107 4.99 4.84 -5.89
CA ALA A 107 5.96 4.02 -6.61
C ALA A 107 6.57 4.78 -7.81
N LEU A 108 5.77 5.64 -8.45
CA LEU A 108 6.16 6.48 -9.59
C LEU A 108 7.05 7.66 -9.19
N ASP A 109 6.93 8.17 -7.95
CA ASP A 109 7.74 9.31 -7.46
C ASP A 109 9.27 9.09 -7.57
N GLY A 110 9.74 7.85 -7.70
CA GLY A 110 11.16 7.54 -7.91
C GLY A 110 11.61 7.44 -9.38
N VAL A 111 10.69 7.48 -10.34
CA VAL A 111 10.99 7.30 -11.77
C VAL A 111 11.33 8.63 -12.44
N THR A 112 10.77 9.73 -11.97
CA THR A 112 10.95 11.07 -12.54
C THR A 112 12.35 11.65 -12.33
N SER A 113 13.08 11.22 -11.29
CA SER A 113 14.45 11.72 -11.07
C SER A 113 15.52 11.06 -11.96
N ARG A 114 15.18 9.99 -12.71
CA ARG A 114 16.12 9.26 -13.58
C ARG A 114 15.86 9.48 -15.08
N ALA A 115 14.74 10.08 -15.44
CA ALA A 115 14.43 10.41 -16.82
C ALA A 115 14.98 11.82 -17.13
N VAL A 116 15.97 11.85 -18.02
CA VAL A 116 16.47 13.03 -18.78
C VAL A 116 17.43 13.97 -18.03
N ARG A 117 18.70 13.56 -17.95
CA ARG A 117 19.77 14.46 -18.39
C ARG A 117 20.19 13.99 -19.79
N PRO A 118 19.98 14.78 -20.86
CA PRO A 118 20.70 14.56 -22.09
C PRO A 118 22.19 14.64 -21.76
N LYS A 119 22.99 13.72 -22.28
CA LYS A 119 24.44 13.95 -22.37
C LYS A 119 24.62 15.14 -23.32
N GLU A 120 24.62 16.35 -22.78
CA GLU A 120 25.20 17.48 -23.47
C GLU A 120 26.72 17.30 -23.45
N GLY A 121 27.28 17.18 -24.65
CA GLY A 121 28.63 17.62 -24.95
C GLY A 121 29.78 16.80 -24.40
N ALA A 122 30.36 15.96 -25.25
CA ALA A 122 31.80 15.95 -25.44
C ALA A 122 32.07 15.55 -26.90
N LEU A 123 32.19 16.58 -27.75
CA LEU A 123 33.02 16.54 -28.95
C LEU A 123 34.49 16.53 -28.50
#